data_AF-A0A969C5X7-F1
#
_entry.id   AF-A0A969C5X7-F1
#
_cell.length_a   1.000
_cell.length_b   1.000
_cell.length_c   1.000
_cell.angle_alpha   90.00
_cell.angle_beta   90.00
_cell.angle_gamma   90.00
#
_symmetry.space_group_name_H-M   'P 1'
#
loop_
_entity.id
_entity.type
_entity.pdbx_description
1 polymer ?
#
loop_
_entity_poly.entity_id
_entity_poly.type
_entity_poly.pdbx_seq_one_letter_code
_entity_poly.pdbx_strand_id
1 'polypeptide(L)'
;MRSGGVELFLAGLKRTYEKGAQFGVHSWIDEDGMQARDVPANDPINAAYISYYQEVGLPPQTARAFYAFTNQTAFDSIHYMSEQELARFQIAN
;
A
#
# COMPACT_ATOMS: atom_id res chain seq x y z
N MET A 1 11.65 -3.66 2.20
CA MET A 1 11.11 -2.30 2.40
C MET A 1 9.79 -2.39 3.17
N ARG A 2 9.36 -1.33 3.85
CA ARG A 2 8.12 -1.33 4.65
C ARG A 2 7.45 0.04 4.65
N SER A 3 6.14 0.07 4.88
CA SER A 3 5.34 1.31 4.92
C SER A 3 5.67 2.17 3.69
N GLY A 4 5.79 3.50 3.86
CA GLY A 4 6.17 4.49 2.84
C GLY A 4 7.29 4.09 1.85
N GLY A 5 8.20 3.17 2.22
CA GLY A 5 9.19 2.62 1.31
C GLY A 5 8.59 1.77 0.17
N VAL A 6 7.45 1.11 0.40
CA VAL A 6 6.67 0.38 -0.63
C VAL A 6 6.04 1.38 -1.59
N GLU A 7 5.46 2.47 -1.09
CA GLU A 7 4.90 3.55 -1.90
C GLU A 7 5.96 4.17 -2.80
N LEU A 8 7.17 4.45 -2.26
CA LEU A 8 8.29 4.97 -3.04
C LEU A 8 8.78 3.97 -4.11
N PHE A 9 8.79 2.68 -3.80
CA PHE A 9 9.10 1.65 -4.79
C PHE A 9 8.07 1.64 -5.93
N LEU A 10 6.78 1.80 -5.62
CA LEU A 10 5.73 1.92 -6.63
C LEU A 10 5.90 3.17 -7.50
N ALA A 11 6.40 4.28 -6.97
CA ALA A 11 6.67 5.47 -7.78
C ALA A 11 7.77 5.27 -8.86
N GLY A 12 8.57 4.20 -8.77
CA GLY A 12 9.61 3.90 -9.75
C GLY A 12 9.04 3.50 -11.12
N LEU A 13 9.51 4.16 -12.19
CA LEU A 13 9.19 3.82 -13.58
C LEU A 13 9.67 2.41 -13.98
N LYS A 14 10.82 1.99 -13.44
CA LYS A 14 11.35 0.63 -13.57
C LYS A 14 11.60 0.09 -12.18
N ARG A 15 10.91 -1.00 -11.84
CA ARG A 15 10.94 -1.62 -10.51
C ARG A 15 11.70 -2.92 -10.59
N THR A 16 12.73 -3.08 -9.75
CA THR A 16 13.52 -4.31 -9.63
C THR A 16 13.76 -4.61 -8.16
N TYR A 17 13.73 -5.88 -7.80
CA TYR A 17 13.98 -6.35 -6.44
C TYR A 17 14.73 -7.67 -6.50
N GLU A 18 15.51 -7.94 -5.45
CA GLU A 18 16.23 -9.20 -5.31
C GLU A 18 15.31 -10.32 -4.82
N LYS A 19 15.64 -11.57 -5.16
CA LYS A 19 14.90 -12.72 -4.65
C LYS A 19 14.94 -12.74 -3.12
N GLY A 20 13.78 -12.88 -2.49
CA GLY A 20 13.64 -12.83 -1.03
C GLY A 20 13.51 -11.42 -0.44
N ALA A 21 13.46 -10.37 -1.28
CA ALA A 21 13.11 -9.03 -0.80
C ALA A 21 11.71 -9.03 -0.18
N GLN A 22 11.61 -8.44 1.02
CA GLN A 22 10.35 -8.36 1.76
C GLN A 22 9.67 -7.01 1.56
N PHE A 23 8.36 -7.03 1.37
CA PHE A 23 7.50 -5.84 1.22
C PHE A 23 6.50 -5.83 2.37
N GLY A 24 6.71 -4.97 3.35
CA GLY A 24 5.85 -4.84 4.53
C GLY A 24 4.82 -3.74 4.36
N VAL A 25 3.54 -4.05 4.51
CA VAL A 25 2.45 -3.07 4.47
C VAL A 25 1.70 -3.04 5.80
N HIS A 26 1.13 -1.88 6.12
CA HIS A 26 0.24 -1.65 7.26
C HIS A 26 -0.52 -0.34 7.04
N SER A 27 -1.50 -0.05 7.89
CA SER A 27 -2.26 1.19 7.85
C SER A 27 -1.38 2.40 8.19
N TRP A 28 -1.66 3.55 7.59
CA TRP A 28 -1.08 4.82 8.01
C TRP A 28 -1.57 5.21 9.41
N ILE A 29 -0.86 6.13 10.05
CA ILE A 29 -1.30 6.80 11.28
C ILE A 29 -1.05 8.30 11.13
N ASP A 30 -1.98 9.13 11.60
CA ASP A 30 -1.76 10.58 11.67
C ASP A 30 -1.17 11.01 13.02
N GLU A 31 -1.02 12.33 13.21
CA GLU A 31 -0.43 12.92 14.41
C GLU A 31 -1.30 12.72 15.66
N ASP A 32 -2.60 12.51 15.50
CA ASP A 32 -3.57 12.27 16.57
C ASP A 32 -3.73 10.77 16.89
N GLY A 33 -3.05 9.89 16.14
CA GLY A 33 -3.09 8.45 16.33
C GLY A 33 -4.22 7.75 15.57
N MET A 34 -4.93 8.45 14.69
CA MET A 34 -6.00 7.90 13.87
C MET A 34 -5.43 7.13 12.68
N GLN A 35 -6.09 6.05 12.29
CA GLN A 35 -5.73 5.24 11.11
C GLN A 35 -6.86 5.24 10.07
N ALA A 36 -6.64 4.57 8.95
CA ALA A 36 -7.61 4.52 7.84
C ALA A 36 -9.01 4.05 8.24
N ARG A 37 -9.09 3.15 9.23
CA ARG A 37 -10.35 2.61 9.75
C ARG A 37 -11.11 3.56 10.67
N ASP A 38 -10.41 4.55 11.22
CA ASP A 38 -10.96 5.47 12.21
C ASP A 38 -11.59 6.71 11.55
N VAL A 39 -11.42 6.86 10.23
CA VAL A 39 -12.05 7.89 9.39
C VAL A 39 -13.10 7.28 8.46
N PRO A 40 -14.08 8.06 7.98
CA PRO A 40 -15.06 7.58 7.00
C PRO A 40 -14.41 6.99 5.74
N ALA A 41 -15.02 5.97 5.14
CA ALA A 41 -14.46 5.34 3.93
C ALA A 41 -14.30 6.31 2.74
N ASN A 42 -15.14 7.36 2.68
CA ASN A 42 -15.09 8.43 1.68
C ASN A 42 -14.29 9.66 2.14
N ASP A 43 -13.55 9.56 3.25
CA ASP A 43 -12.70 10.66 3.72
C ASP A 43 -11.66 11.04 2.64
N PRO A 44 -11.40 12.34 2.40
CA PRO A 44 -10.41 12.78 1.44
C PRO A 44 -9.02 12.16 1.61
N ILE A 45 -8.59 11.81 2.83
CA ILE A 45 -7.29 11.17 3.04
C ILE A 45 -7.23 9.78 2.40
N ASN A 46 -8.30 9.00 2.52
CA ASN A 46 -8.41 7.68 1.90
C ASN A 46 -8.42 7.81 0.37
N ALA A 47 -9.14 8.81 -0.14
CA ALA A 47 -9.16 9.11 -1.57
C ALA A 47 -7.78 9.51 -2.10
N ALA A 48 -7.00 10.29 -1.35
CA ALA A 48 -5.66 10.72 -1.76
C ALA A 48 -4.69 9.54 -1.94
N TYR A 49 -4.67 8.57 -1.02
CA TYR A 49 -3.86 7.35 -1.17
C TYR A 49 -4.27 6.51 -2.38
N ILE A 50 -5.58 6.34 -2.59
CA ILE A 50 -6.09 5.59 -3.76
C ILE A 50 -5.68 6.29 -5.06
N SER A 51 -5.78 7.62 -5.11
CA SER A 51 -5.36 8.42 -6.27
C SER A 51 -3.85 8.29 -6.51
N TYR A 52 -3.04 8.39 -5.46
CA TYR A 52 -1.59 8.17 -5.55
C TYR A 52 -1.26 6.81 -6.19
N TYR A 53 -1.91 5.73 -5.74
CA TYR A 53 -1.70 4.41 -6.32
C TYR A 53 -2.06 4.32 -7.81
N GLN A 54 -3.07 5.06 -8.25
CA GLN A 54 -3.44 5.15 -9.66
C GLN A 54 -2.40 5.96 -10.46
N GLU A 55 -1.92 7.06 -9.91
CA GLU A 55 -0.90 7.92 -10.53
C GLU A 55 0.42 7.17 -10.74
N VAL A 56 0.80 6.30 -9.80
CA VAL A 56 1.98 5.42 -9.95
C VAL A 56 1.68 4.14 -10.76
N GLY A 57 0.53 4.09 -11.44
CA GLY A 57 0.24 3.11 -12.48
C GLY A 57 -0.49 1.84 -12.06
N LEU A 58 -1.00 1.75 -10.82
CA LEU A 58 -1.91 0.64 -10.49
C LEU A 58 -3.28 0.88 -11.15
N PRO A 59 -3.88 -0.14 -11.79
CA PRO A 59 -5.24 -0.02 -12.31
C PRO A 59 -6.23 0.42 -11.21
N PRO A 60 -7.29 1.19 -11.53
CA PRO A 60 -8.17 1.77 -10.50
C PRO A 60 -8.77 0.76 -9.51
N GLN A 61 -9.11 -0.44 -9.98
CA GLN A 61 -9.62 -1.51 -9.11
C GLN A 61 -8.51 -2.08 -8.21
N THR A 62 -7.31 -2.30 -8.76
CA THR A 62 -6.14 -2.75 -8.03
C THR A 62 -5.70 -1.73 -6.99
N ALA A 63 -5.71 -0.44 -7.30
CA ALA A 63 -5.39 0.64 -6.36
C ALA A 63 -6.32 0.63 -5.14
N ARG A 64 -7.64 0.53 -5.35
CA ARG A 64 -8.62 0.42 -4.25
C ARG A 64 -8.42 -0.86 -3.44
N ALA A 65 -8.22 -1.99 -4.11
CA ALA A 65 -8.02 -3.27 -3.44
C ALA A 65 -6.71 -3.30 -2.64
N PHE A 66 -5.63 -2.72 -3.18
CA PHE A 66 -4.35 -2.64 -2.51
C PHE A 66 -4.43 -1.72 -1.30
N TYR A 67 -5.05 -0.55 -1.42
CA TYR A 67 -5.30 0.34 -0.29
C TYR A 67 -6.07 -0.37 0.83
N ALA A 68 -7.19 -1.03 0.50
CA ALA A 68 -7.95 -1.80 1.47
C ALA A 68 -7.11 -2.90 2.13
N PHE A 69 -6.27 -3.61 1.36
CA PHE A 69 -5.37 -4.64 1.85
C PHE A 69 -4.31 -4.09 2.81
N THR A 70 -3.63 -3.00 2.46
CA THR A 70 -2.63 -2.37 3.34
C THR A 70 -3.23 -1.97 4.69
N ASN A 71 -4.48 -1.50 4.70
CA ASN A 71 -5.19 -1.07 5.90
C ASN A 71 -5.85 -2.20 6.70
N GLN A 72 -5.72 -3.47 6.29
CA GLN A 72 -6.13 -4.61 7.13
C GLN A 72 -5.18 -4.85 8.31
N THR A 73 -3.94 -4.37 8.20
CA THR A 73 -2.93 -4.51 9.25
C THR A 73 -2.81 -3.19 10.00
N ALA A 74 -2.94 -3.23 11.33
CA ALA A 74 -2.79 -2.05 12.18
C ALA A 74 -1.39 -1.45 12.06
N PHE A 75 -1.28 -0.12 12.26
CA PHE A 75 -0.02 0.62 12.14
C PHE A 75 1.16 0.04 12.94
N ASP A 76 0.90 -0.53 14.12
CA ASP A 76 1.91 -1.11 15.02
C ASP A 76 2.36 -2.53 14.62
N SER A 77 1.80 -3.06 13.54
CA SER A 77 2.04 -4.40 13.02
C SER A 77 2.52 -4.33 11.57
N ILE A 78 3.05 -5.44 11.04
CA ILE A 78 3.53 -5.49 9.65
C ILE A 78 3.03 -6.77 8.99
N HIS A 79 2.36 -6.64 7.85
CA HIS A 79 2.10 -7.74 6.95
C HIS A 79 3.16 -7.78 5.86
N TYR A 80 4.01 -8.79 5.89
CA TYR A 80 4.95 -9.04 4.81
C TYR A 80 4.24 -9.77 3.68
N MET A 81 4.16 -9.11 2.53
CA MET A 81 3.48 -9.65 1.35
C MET A 81 4.20 -10.90 0.84
N SER A 82 3.42 -11.93 0.55
CA SER A 82 3.84 -13.11 -0.20
C SER A 82 4.04 -12.79 -1.68
N GLU A 83 4.75 -13.66 -2.40
CA GLU A 83 4.92 -13.53 -3.86
C GLU A 83 3.57 -13.52 -4.60
N GLN A 84 2.59 -14.30 -4.12
CA GLN A 84 1.23 -14.32 -4.69
C GLN A 84 0.51 -12.98 -4.52
N GLU A 85 0.68 -12.32 -3.38
CA GLU A 85 0.09 -11.00 -3.13
C GLU A 85 0.79 -9.92 -3.95
N LEU A 86 2.13 -9.97 -4.07
CA LEU A 86 2.90 -9.08 -4.94
C LEU A 86 2.42 -9.14 -6.39
N ALA A 87 2.22 -10.36 -6.91
CA ALA A 87 1.69 -10.59 -8.25
C ALA A 87 0.23 -10.13 -8.36
N ARG A 88 -0.62 -10.47 -7.38
CA ARG A 88 -2.04 -10.05 -7.33
C ARG A 88 -2.20 -8.53 -7.45
N PHE A 89 -1.34 -7.77 -6.78
CA PHE A 89 -1.39 -6.31 -6.77
C PHE A 89 -0.50 -5.66 -7.83
N GLN A 90 0.11 -6.43 -8.73
CA GLN A 90 0.95 -5.94 -9.83
C GLN A 90 2.14 -5.08 -9.33
N ILE A 91 2.66 -5.41 -8.15
CA ILE A 91 3.82 -4.73 -7.56
C ILE A 91 5.11 -5.29 -8.17
N ALA A 92 5.13 -6.61 -8.35
CA ALA A 92 6.30 -7.41 -8.64
C ALA A 92 5.86 -8.76 -9.22
N ASN A 93 6.61 -9.29 -10.18
CA ASN A 93 6.43 -10.61 -10.81
C ASN A 93 7.73 -11.42 -10.69
#